data_AF-A0A6G3XPM7-F1
#
_entry.id   AF-A0A6G3XPM7-F1
#
_cell.length_a   1.000
_cell.length_b   1.000
_cell.length_c   1.000
_cell.angle_alpha   90.00
_cell.angle_beta   90.00
_cell.angle_gamma   90.00
#
_symmetry.space_group_name_H-M   'P 1'
#
loop_
_entity.id
_entity.type
_entity.pdbx_description
1 polymer ?
#
loop_
_entity_poly.entity_id
_entity_poly.type
_entity_poly.pdbx_seq_one_letter_code
_entity_poly.pdbx_strand_id
1 'polypeptide(L)' 'TVENLHALAPLLGELDERERRIIDMRFGQEMTQAQIGAELGISQMHVSRLLSRMLGKLRNGMLVQE' A
#
# COMPACT_ATOMS: atom_id res chain seq x y z
N THR A 1 -4.35 15.35 7.93
CA THR A 1 -5.58 15.86 8.55
C THR A 1 -6.66 14.79 8.48
N VAL A 2 -7.79 14.95 9.17
CA VAL A 2 -8.93 14.04 9.04
C VAL A 2 -9.44 13.98 7.59
N GLU A 3 -9.34 15.08 6.84
CA GLU A 3 -9.64 15.15 5.40
C GLU A 3 -8.81 14.16 4.57
N ASN A 4 -7.51 14.04 4.85
CA ASN A 4 -6.66 13.07 4.14
C ASN A 4 -7.11 11.62 4.35
N LEU A 5 -7.68 11.30 5.52
CA LEU A 5 -8.23 9.95 5.77
C LEU A 5 -9.51 9.70 4.98
N HIS A 6 -10.40 10.69 4.88
CA HIS A 6 -11.62 10.57 4.08
C HIS A 6 -11.33 10.44 2.58
N ALA A 7 -10.31 11.14 2.06
CA ALA A 7 -9.86 11.00 0.68
C ALA A 7 -9.15 9.65 0.42
N LEU A 8 -8.42 9.13 1.40
CA LEU A 8 -7.67 7.87 1.27
C LEU A 8 -8.55 6.62 1.36
N ALA A 9 -9.58 6.62 2.21
CA ALA A 9 -10.46 5.47 2.43
C ALA A 9 -11.07 4.86 1.15
N PRO A 10 -11.65 5.62 0.21
CA PRO A 10 -12.16 5.06 -1.04
C PRO A 10 -11.06 4.49 -1.93
N LEU A 11 -9.88 5.14 -1.98
CA LEU A 11 -8.74 4.70 -2.78
C LEU A 11 -8.14 3.37 -2.26
N LEU A 12 -8.17 3.15 -0.94
CA LEU A 12 -7.81 1.85 -0.35
C LEU A 12 -8.81 0.75 -0.71
N GLY A 13 -10.07 1.11 -1.02
CA GLY A 13 -11.10 0.18 -1.49
C GLY A 13 -10.90 -0.30 -2.93
N GLU A 14 -10.10 0.41 -3.73
CA GLU A 14 -9.76 0.03 -5.11
C GLU A 14 -8.58 -0.96 -5.18
N LEU A 15 -7.87 -1.18 -4.08
CA LEU A 15 -6.77 -2.12 -4.01
C LEU A 15 -7.30 -3.56 -4.10
N ASP A 16 -6.61 -4.39 -4.88
CA ASP A 16 -6.90 -5.82 -4.88
C ASP A 16 -6.53 -6.47 -3.53
N GLU A 17 -6.96 -7.72 -3.33
CA GLU A 17 -6.72 -8.44 -2.06
C GLU A 17 -5.23 -8.54 -1.70
N ARG A 18 -4.37 -8.74 -2.71
CA ARG A 18 -2.92 -8.87 -2.50
C ARG A 18 -2.30 -7.52 -2.15
N GLU A 19 -2.71 -6.47 -2.85
CA GLU A 19 -2.30 -5.09 -2.59
C GLU A 19 -2.70 -4.68 -1.17
N ARG A 20 -3.95 -4.95 -0.78
CA ARG A 20 -4.45 -4.70 0.58
C ARG A 20 -3.68 -5.47 1.65
N ARG A 21 -3.37 -6.75 1.41
CA ARG A 21 -2.54 -7.56 2.33
C ARG A 21 -1.14 -6.97 2.50
N ILE A 22 -0.51 -6.49 1.43
CA ILE A 22 0.82 -5.88 1.51
C ILE A 22 0.79 -4.54 2.26
N ILE A 23 -0.24 -3.72 2.02
CA ILE A 23 -0.44 -2.46 2.75
C ILE A 23 -0.67 -2.73 4.24
N ASP A 24 -1.53 -3.69 4.58
CA ASP A 24 -1.78 -4.07 5.98
C ASP A 24 -0.51 -4.58 6.66
N MET A 25 0.23 -5.50 6.04
CA MET A 25 1.51 -5.95 6.60
C MET A 25 2.50 -4.79 6.83
N ARG A 26 2.58 -3.83 5.89
CA ARG A 26 3.55 -2.73 5.98
C ARG A 26 3.16 -1.64 6.97
N PHE A 27 1.87 -1.29 7.04
CA PHE A 27 1.39 -0.11 7.77
C PHE A 27 0.46 -0.44 8.93
N GLY A 28 -0.24 -1.58 8.90
CA GLY A 28 -1.03 -2.09 10.03
C GLY A 28 -0.21 -2.95 10.98
N GLN A 29 0.67 -3.80 10.44
CA GLN A 29 1.52 -4.71 11.23
C GLN A 29 2.99 -4.26 11.32
N GLU A 30 3.33 -3.12 10.70
CA GLU A 30 4.68 -2.53 10.73
C GLU A 30 5.83 -3.43 10.22
N MET A 31 5.52 -4.47 9.44
CA MET A 31 6.52 -5.40 8.91
C MET A 31 7.49 -4.71 7.95
N THR A 32 8.77 -5.03 8.04
CA THR A 32 9.79 -4.63 7.06
C THR A 32 9.50 -5.24 5.69
N GLN A 33 9.96 -4.59 4.62
CA GLN A 33 9.82 -5.15 3.26
C GLN A 33 10.52 -6.52 3.12
N ALA A 34 11.57 -6.77 3.91
CA ALA A 34 12.24 -8.05 3.98
C ALA A 34 11.36 -9.12 4.64
N GLN A 35 10.72 -8.81 5.78
CA GLN A 35 9.77 -9.71 6.45
C GLN A 35 8.56 -10.02 5.55
N ILE A 36 8.01 -9.01 4.87
CA ILE A 36 6.93 -9.19 3.90
C ILE A 36 7.38 -10.09 2.75
N GLY A 37 8.62 -9.91 2.27
CA GLY A 37 9.18 -10.74 1.22
C GLY A 37 9.28 -12.20 1.64
N ALA A 38 9.76 -12.45 2.85
CA ALA A 38 9.83 -13.79 3.43
C ALA A 38 8.43 -14.43 3.56
N GLU A 39 7.45 -13.70 4.09
CA GLU A 39 6.05 -14.14 4.24
C GLU A 39 5.38 -14.46 2.89
N LEU A 40 5.69 -13.71 1.83
CA LEU A 40 5.09 -13.88 0.51
C LEU A 40 5.92 -14.75 -0.45
N GLY A 41 7.08 -15.26 -0.02
CA GLY A 41 7.99 -16.02 -0.88
C GLY A 41 8.57 -15.22 -2.06
N ILE A 42 8.74 -13.90 -1.90
CA ILE A 42 9.31 -12.99 -2.92
C ILE A 42 10.45 -12.14 -2.36
N SER A 43 11.31 -11.61 -3.22
CA SER A 43 12.42 -10.77 -2.74
C SER A 43 11.92 -9.45 -2.16
N GLN A 44 12.67 -8.92 -1.19
CA GLN A 44 12.43 -7.58 -0.64
C GLN A 44 12.35 -6.51 -1.75
N MET A 45 13.18 -6.62 -2.78
CA MET A 45 13.14 -5.73 -3.96
C MET A 45 11.84 -5.85 -4.76
N HIS A 46 11.23 -7.04 -4.83
CA HIS A 46 9.90 -7.19 -5.43
C HIS A 46 8.85 -6.47 -4.57
N VAL A 47 8.87 -6.68 -3.24
CA VAL A 47 7.97 -5.97 -2.31
C VAL A 47 8.13 -4.46 -2.43
N SER A 48 9.36 -3.95 -2.49
CA SER A 48 9.66 -2.54 -2.70
C SER A 48 8.97 -1.98 -3.94
N ARG A 49 9.12 -2.67 -5.08
CA ARG A 49 8.47 -2.25 -6.34
C ARG A 49 6.94 -2.29 -6.26
N LEU A 50 6.36 -3.28 -5.57
CA LEU A 50 4.92 -3.36 -5.35
C LEU A 50 4.43 -2.17 -4.52
N LEU A 51 5.08 -1.90 -3.38
CA LEU A 51 4.75 -0.78 -2.50
C LEU A 51 4.86 0.56 -3.24
N SER A 52 5.94 0.80 -3.99
CA SER A 52 6.10 2.03 -4.75
C SER A 52 4.98 2.24 -5.77
N ARG A 53 4.54 1.17 -6.47
CA ARG A 53 3.41 1.26 -7.41
C ARG A 53 2.10 1.58 -6.69
N MET A 54 1.78 0.87 -5.61
CA MET A 54 0.54 1.10 -4.85
C MET A 54 0.51 2.50 -4.25
N LEU A 55 1.59 2.94 -3.59
CA LEU A 55 1.68 4.28 -3.02
C LEU A 55 1.63 5.37 -4.10
N GLY A 56 2.16 5.09 -5.30
CA GLY A 56 2.01 5.96 -6.47
C GLY A 56 0.55 6.09 -6.91
N LYS A 57 -0.19 4.97 -7.01
CA LYS A 57 -1.64 4.98 -7.32
C LYS A 57 -2.42 5.79 -6.29
N LEU A 58 -2.21 5.51 -5.00
CA LEU A 58 -2.90 6.20 -3.91
C LEU A 58 -2.60 7.70 -3.93
N ARG A 59 -1.33 8.09 -4.10
CA ARG A 59 -0.94 9.51 -4.22
C ARG A 59 -1.62 10.18 -5.41
N ASN A 60 -1.62 9.55 -6.57
CA ASN A 60 -2.25 10.12 -7.76
C ASN A 60 -3.77 10.26 -7.57
N GLY A 61 -4.43 9.27 -6.97
CA GLY A 61 -5.86 9.35 -6.65
C GLY A 61 -6.19 10.50 -5.71
N MET A 62 -5.33 10.77 -4.73
CA MET A 62 -5.49 11.92 -3.82
C MET A 62 -5.33 13.28 -4.52
N LEU A 63 -4.50 13.36 -5.58
CA LEU A 63 -4.30 14.60 -6.36
C LEU A 63 -5.39 14.84 -7.40
N VAL A 64 -6.12 13.80 -7.82
CA VAL A 64 -7.24 13.91 -8.77
C VAL A 64 -8.55 14.29 -8.06
N GLN A 65 -8.59 14.19 -6.72
CA GLN A 65 -9.75 14.57 -5.91
C GLN A 65 -9.78 16.06 -5.50
N GLU A 66 -8.92 16.90 -6.09
CA GLU A 66 -8.95 18.38 -5.98
C GLU A 66 -9.60 19.04 -7.20
#